data_AF-A0A1L0DH44-F1
#
_entry.id   AF-A0A1L0DH44-F1
#
_cell.length_a   1.000
_cell.length_b   1.000
_cell.length_c   1.000
_cell.angle_alpha   90.00
_cell.angle_beta   90.00
_cell.angle_gamma   90.00
#
_symmetry.space_group_name_H-M   'P 1'
#
loop_
_entity.id
_entity.type
_entity.pdbx_description
1 polymer ?
#
loop_
_entity_poly.entity_id
_entity_poly.type
_entity_poly.pdbx_seq_one_letter_code
_entity_poly.pdbx_strand_id
1 'polypeptide(L)'
;MAKAPTPRVIFVRHGQTEWSKSGQYTSITDLELTPFGVVQMRNTGKHLIGASPFQIVKPQNLKLVLTSPRTRAKQTVQLLLEGVDDLTRSKIPIEEENNLREWEYGDYEGLLTSQILDLRKQRGHTDDWNIWGYGCEGGEDYKQVTERVDKAIERIREVHAQAFKNNVACDVIVVAHGHILRCFAARWVDRPININPNLCWMLEE
;
A
#
# COMPACT_ATOMS: atom_id res chain seq x y z
N MET A 1 34.50 -7.24 -6.64
CA MET A 1 33.12 -7.67 -6.94
C MET A 1 32.36 -6.46 -7.49
N ALA A 2 31.45 -6.65 -8.43
CA ALA A 2 30.60 -5.55 -8.91
C ALA A 2 29.69 -5.05 -7.77
N LYS A 3 29.41 -3.74 -7.74
CA LYS A 3 28.51 -3.15 -6.76
C LYS A 3 27.08 -3.64 -7.02
N ALA A 4 26.38 -4.05 -5.98
CA ALA A 4 24.96 -4.39 -6.06
C ALA A 4 24.13 -3.16 -6.48
N PRO A 5 22.98 -3.36 -7.15
CA PRO A 5 22.07 -2.27 -7.45
C PRO A 5 21.54 -1.62 -6.17
N THR A 6 21.17 -0.33 -6.26
CA THR A 6 20.54 0.40 -5.16
C THR A 6 19.26 -0.32 -4.71
N PRO A 7 19.03 -0.50 -3.39
CA PRO A 7 17.79 -1.07 -2.88
C PRO A 7 16.54 -0.31 -3.35
N ARG A 8 15.42 -1.03 -3.52
CA ARG A 8 14.16 -0.47 -4.01
C ARG A 8 13.00 -0.87 -3.14
N VAL A 9 12.04 0.03 -2.99
CA VAL A 9 10.71 -0.30 -2.48
C VAL A 9 9.72 -0.25 -3.63
N ILE A 10 8.88 -1.29 -3.74
CA ILE A 10 7.87 -1.44 -4.78
C ILE A 10 6.50 -1.43 -4.11
N PHE A 11 5.70 -0.42 -4.41
CA PHE A 11 4.34 -0.31 -3.88
C PHE A 11 3.36 -1.05 -4.77
N VAL A 12 2.47 -1.82 -4.15
CA VAL A 12 1.36 -2.48 -4.84
C VAL A 12 0.08 -2.23 -4.05
N ARG A 13 -0.87 -1.51 -4.65
CA ARG A 13 -2.23 -1.43 -4.10
C ARG A 13 -2.91 -2.78 -4.27
N HIS A 14 -3.70 -3.19 -3.29
CA HIS A 14 -4.52 -4.39 -3.40
C HIS A 14 -5.41 -4.37 -4.66
N GLY A 15 -5.79 -5.55 -5.15
CA GLY A 15 -6.70 -5.68 -6.28
C GLY A 15 -8.11 -5.15 -6.01
N GLN A 16 -8.93 -5.07 -7.05
CA GLN A 16 -10.29 -4.55 -6.94
C GLN A 16 -11.17 -5.32 -5.94
N THR A 17 -11.84 -4.58 -5.05
CA THR A 17 -12.94 -5.03 -4.17
C THR A 17 -14.27 -4.40 -4.62
N GLU A 18 -15.40 -4.85 -4.06
CA GLU A 18 -16.72 -4.24 -4.35
C GLU A 18 -16.76 -2.75 -4.02
N TRP A 19 -16.09 -2.33 -2.94
CA TRP A 19 -16.05 -0.94 -2.52
C TRP A 19 -15.02 -0.11 -3.29
N SER A 20 -13.88 -0.68 -3.67
CA SER A 20 -12.95 0.05 -4.54
C SER A 20 -13.55 0.31 -5.92
N LYS A 21 -14.42 -0.58 -6.41
CA LYS A 21 -15.15 -0.40 -7.67
C LYS A 21 -16.19 0.71 -7.61
N SER A 22 -16.85 0.86 -6.46
CA SER A 22 -17.93 1.84 -6.26
C SER A 22 -17.46 3.17 -5.69
N GLY A 23 -16.18 3.30 -5.33
CA GLY A 23 -15.61 4.51 -4.73
C GLY A 23 -15.87 4.65 -3.22
N GLN A 24 -16.35 3.60 -2.57
CA GLN A 24 -16.61 3.59 -1.12
C GLN A 24 -15.28 3.50 -0.34
N TYR A 25 -15.18 4.32 0.70
CA TYR A 25 -14.03 4.38 1.57
C TYR A 25 -13.89 3.07 2.37
N THR A 26 -12.84 2.29 2.09
CA THR A 26 -12.64 0.96 2.69
C THR A 26 -11.42 0.93 3.58
N SER A 27 -11.60 1.00 4.90
CA SER A 27 -10.51 0.88 5.87
C SER A 27 -10.55 -0.45 6.60
N ILE A 28 -11.31 -0.52 7.68
CA ILE A 28 -11.36 -1.67 8.60
C ILE A 28 -12.25 -2.78 8.07
N THR A 29 -13.22 -2.46 7.21
CA THR A 29 -14.09 -3.46 6.58
C THR A 29 -13.23 -4.41 5.76
N ASP A 30 -13.27 -5.68 6.14
CA ASP A 30 -12.36 -6.69 5.58
C ASP A 30 -12.99 -7.38 4.37
N LEU A 31 -12.98 -6.67 3.25
CA LEU A 31 -13.47 -7.18 1.98
C LEU A 31 -12.46 -8.09 1.30
N GLU A 32 -12.96 -9.11 0.61
CA GLU A 32 -12.20 -9.93 -0.32
C GLU A 32 -12.06 -9.24 -1.69
N LEU A 33 -11.13 -9.74 -2.50
CA LEU A 33 -11.02 -9.37 -3.90
C LEU A 33 -12.23 -9.88 -4.70
N THR A 34 -12.71 -9.06 -5.63
CA THR A 34 -13.69 -9.50 -6.64
C THR A 34 -13.07 -10.53 -7.59
N PRO A 35 -13.85 -11.33 -8.34
CA PRO A 35 -13.30 -12.21 -9.37
C PRO A 35 -12.42 -11.45 -10.38
N PHE A 36 -12.80 -10.21 -10.72
CA PHE A 36 -11.97 -9.34 -11.56
C PHE A 36 -10.67 -8.94 -10.85
N GLY A 37 -10.72 -8.56 -9.57
CA GLY A 37 -9.55 -8.22 -8.76
C GLY A 37 -8.55 -9.38 -8.65
N VAL A 38 -9.03 -10.62 -8.59
CA VAL A 38 -8.17 -11.81 -8.62
C VAL A 38 -7.43 -11.92 -9.96
N VAL A 39 -8.13 -11.81 -11.09
CA VAL A 39 -7.51 -11.85 -12.43
C VAL A 39 -6.54 -10.69 -12.61
N GLN A 40 -6.91 -9.50 -12.16
CA GLN A 40 -6.06 -8.30 -12.15
C GLN A 40 -4.73 -8.59 -11.47
N MET A 41 -4.74 -9.07 -10.22
CA MET A 41 -3.50 -9.28 -9.46
C MET A 41 -2.66 -10.45 -9.96
N ARG A 42 -3.26 -11.50 -10.53
CA ARG A 42 -2.51 -12.56 -11.24
C ARG A 42 -1.75 -12.01 -12.43
N ASN A 43 -2.42 -11.20 -13.26
CA ASN A 43 -1.79 -10.57 -14.41
C ASN A 43 -0.68 -9.61 -13.98
N THR A 44 -0.89 -8.85 -12.90
CA THR A 44 0.17 -8.02 -12.31
C THR A 44 1.34 -8.88 -11.85
N GLY A 45 1.11 -9.96 -11.10
CA GLY A 45 2.15 -10.87 -10.61
C GLY A 45 3.01 -11.44 -11.75
N LYS A 46 2.34 -11.94 -12.81
CA LYS A 46 3.00 -12.47 -14.01
C LYS A 46 4.00 -11.49 -14.64
N HIS A 47 3.69 -10.20 -14.70
CA HIS A 47 4.54 -9.20 -15.34
C HIS A 47 5.50 -8.51 -14.36
N LEU A 48 5.12 -8.38 -13.08
CA LEU A 48 5.93 -7.70 -12.08
C LEU A 48 7.10 -8.57 -11.62
N ILE A 49 6.84 -9.83 -11.26
CA ILE A 49 7.81 -10.73 -10.61
C ILE A 49 7.89 -12.14 -11.22
N GLY A 50 6.86 -12.54 -11.99
CA GLY A 50 6.84 -13.83 -12.67
C GLY A 50 7.84 -13.95 -13.83
N ALA A 51 7.82 -15.11 -14.49
CA ALA A 51 8.70 -15.45 -15.61
C ALA A 51 8.36 -14.70 -16.93
N SER A 52 8.30 -13.37 -16.88
CA SER A 52 8.13 -12.49 -18.03
C SER A 52 9.49 -11.93 -18.48
N PRO A 53 9.75 -11.79 -19.80
CA PRO A 53 10.94 -11.08 -20.28
C PRO A 53 10.97 -9.61 -19.84
N PHE A 54 9.81 -9.06 -19.46
CA PHE A 54 9.67 -7.68 -18.97
C PHE A 54 9.56 -7.61 -17.43
N GLN A 55 9.99 -8.65 -16.71
CA GLN A 55 9.94 -8.65 -15.24
C GLN A 55 10.68 -7.44 -14.65
N ILE A 56 10.02 -6.74 -13.73
CA ILE A 56 10.55 -5.53 -13.08
C ILE A 56 11.28 -5.90 -11.78
N VAL A 57 10.79 -6.92 -11.09
CA VAL A 57 11.34 -7.44 -9.84
C VAL A 57 11.89 -8.83 -10.10
N LYS A 58 13.18 -9.03 -9.83
CA LYS A 58 13.79 -10.35 -9.90
C LYS A 58 13.51 -11.08 -8.58
N PRO A 59 12.90 -12.28 -8.58
CA PRO A 59 12.61 -13.01 -7.35
C PRO A 59 13.82 -13.18 -6.41
N GLN A 60 15.04 -13.33 -6.96
CA GLN A 60 16.25 -13.51 -6.15
C GLN A 60 16.67 -12.23 -5.38
N ASN A 61 16.24 -11.07 -5.86
CA ASN A 61 16.51 -9.77 -5.24
C ASN A 61 15.45 -9.40 -4.19
N LEU A 62 14.28 -10.03 -4.21
CA LEU A 62 13.20 -9.76 -3.26
C LEU A 62 13.59 -10.31 -1.88
N LYS A 63 13.76 -9.40 -0.92
CA LYS A 63 14.21 -9.75 0.45
C LYS A 63 13.10 -9.69 1.48
N LEU A 64 12.01 -8.98 1.19
CA LEU A 64 10.89 -8.84 2.10
C LEU A 64 9.63 -8.46 1.33
N VAL A 65 8.51 -9.05 1.71
CA VAL A 65 7.17 -8.57 1.35
C VAL A 65 6.46 -8.15 2.63
N LEU A 66 6.14 -6.87 2.74
CA LEU A 66 5.27 -6.35 3.79
C LEU A 66 3.85 -6.23 3.26
N THR A 67 2.88 -6.70 4.03
CA THR A 67 1.47 -6.59 3.67
C THR A 67 0.67 -5.97 4.80
N SER A 68 -0.32 -5.16 4.44
CA SER A 68 -1.40 -4.82 5.37
C SER A 68 -2.07 -6.10 5.90
N PRO A 69 -2.60 -6.10 7.13
CA PRO A 69 -3.29 -7.27 7.72
C PRO A 69 -4.62 -7.61 7.05
N ARG A 70 -5.20 -6.69 6.25
CA ARG A 70 -6.48 -6.88 5.53
C ARG A 70 -6.41 -8.03 4.51
N THR A 71 -7.48 -8.80 4.42
CA THR A 71 -7.64 -9.97 3.55
C THR A 71 -7.36 -9.64 2.08
N ARG A 72 -7.91 -8.54 1.55
CA ARG A 72 -7.60 -8.04 0.19
C ARG A 72 -6.11 -7.85 -0.11
N ALA A 73 -5.32 -7.38 0.86
CA ALA A 73 -3.87 -7.21 0.69
C ALA A 73 -3.15 -8.56 0.73
N LYS A 74 -3.54 -9.46 1.63
CA LYS A 74 -2.98 -10.81 1.75
C LYS A 74 -3.26 -11.68 0.53
N GLN A 75 -4.50 -11.66 0.04
CA GLN A 75 -4.89 -12.29 -1.23
C GLN A 75 -4.06 -11.73 -2.39
N THR A 76 -3.84 -10.42 -2.41
CA THR A 76 -2.98 -9.79 -3.43
C THR A 76 -1.55 -10.32 -3.38
N VAL A 77 -0.92 -10.44 -2.20
CA VAL A 77 0.43 -11.03 -2.07
C VAL A 77 0.48 -12.44 -2.64
N GLN A 78 -0.49 -13.29 -2.29
CA GLN A 78 -0.54 -14.68 -2.77
C GLN A 78 -0.59 -14.73 -4.31
N LEU A 79 -1.45 -13.91 -4.92
CA LEU A 79 -1.61 -13.85 -6.38
C LEU A 79 -0.39 -13.25 -7.08
N LEU A 80 0.28 -12.27 -6.47
CA LEU A 80 1.51 -11.69 -7.01
C LEU A 80 2.64 -12.72 -7.09
N LEU A 81 2.77 -13.57 -6.07
CA LEU A 81 3.86 -14.54 -5.95
C LEU A 81 3.54 -15.90 -6.58
N GLU A 82 2.30 -16.11 -7.07
CA GLU A 82 1.83 -17.37 -7.67
C GLU A 82 2.73 -17.86 -8.82
N GLY A 83 3.33 -16.93 -9.58
CA GLY A 83 4.24 -17.23 -10.69
C GLY A 83 5.71 -17.45 -10.32
N VAL A 84 6.08 -17.32 -9.04
CA VAL A 84 7.45 -17.57 -8.53
C VAL A 84 7.59 -19.03 -8.14
N ASP A 85 8.69 -19.69 -8.49
CA ASP A 85 8.92 -21.09 -8.10
C ASP A 85 8.96 -21.27 -6.57
N ASP A 86 8.53 -22.45 -6.09
CA ASP A 86 8.34 -22.69 -4.65
C ASP A 86 9.66 -22.60 -3.84
N LEU A 87 10.79 -22.96 -4.44
CA LEU A 87 12.10 -22.88 -3.77
C LEU A 87 12.53 -21.43 -3.57
N THR A 88 12.28 -20.55 -4.54
CA THR A 88 12.54 -19.12 -4.38
C THR A 88 11.50 -18.48 -3.46
N ARG A 89 10.22 -18.82 -3.63
CA ARG A 89 9.11 -18.29 -2.81
C ARG A 89 9.31 -18.58 -1.32
N SER A 90 9.74 -19.80 -0.97
CA SER A 90 10.00 -20.19 0.43
C SER A 90 11.13 -19.41 1.12
N LYS A 91 11.97 -18.70 0.36
CA LYS A 91 13.07 -17.86 0.88
C LYS A 91 12.68 -16.38 1.02
N ILE A 92 11.50 -16.00 0.55
CA ILE A 92 11.01 -14.63 0.62
C ILE A 92 10.14 -14.50 1.88
N PRO A 93 10.60 -13.79 2.92
CA PRO A 93 9.76 -13.54 4.10
C PRO A 93 8.58 -12.65 3.70
N ILE A 94 7.39 -13.07 4.14
CA ILE A 94 6.14 -12.32 3.99
C ILE A 94 5.67 -12.00 5.41
N GLU A 95 5.60 -10.72 5.74
CA GLU A 95 5.28 -10.24 7.09
C GLU A 95 4.06 -9.31 7.04
N GLU A 96 3.10 -9.53 7.95
CA GLU A 96 2.01 -8.58 8.17
C GLU A 96 2.56 -7.38 8.95
N GLU A 97 2.28 -6.17 8.47
CA GLU A 97 2.69 -4.92 9.09
C GLU A 97 1.45 -4.05 9.33
N ASN A 98 1.05 -3.91 10.60
CA ASN A 98 -0.16 -3.18 10.98
C ASN A 98 -0.06 -1.68 10.71
N ASN A 99 1.15 -1.13 10.63
CA ASN A 99 1.37 0.26 10.23
C ASN A 99 1.01 0.52 8.76
N LEU A 100 0.84 -0.52 7.94
CA LEU A 100 0.39 -0.43 6.53
C LEU A 100 -1.12 -0.54 6.35
N ARG A 101 -1.91 -0.64 7.44
CA ARG A 101 -3.38 -0.59 7.31
C ARG A 101 -3.83 0.73 6.67
N GLU A 102 -4.99 0.72 6.02
CA GLU A 102 -5.51 1.94 5.40
C GLU A 102 -5.75 3.04 6.46
N TRP A 103 -5.87 4.29 6.03
CA TRP A 103 -6.37 5.36 6.89
C TRP A 103 -7.65 4.92 7.60
N GLU A 104 -7.72 5.06 8.93
CA GLU A 104 -8.97 4.77 9.65
C GLU A 104 -10.00 5.86 9.38
N TYR A 105 -11.03 5.52 8.59
CA TYR A 105 -12.03 6.50 8.15
C TYR A 105 -13.10 6.82 9.21
N GLY A 106 -13.14 6.09 10.32
CA GLY A 106 -14.10 6.33 11.39
C GLY A 106 -15.54 6.31 10.87
N ASP A 107 -16.25 7.40 11.10
CA ASP A 107 -17.65 7.60 10.66
C ASP A 107 -17.82 7.58 9.14
N TYR A 108 -16.73 7.64 8.37
CA TYR A 108 -16.75 7.70 6.91
C TYR A 108 -16.54 6.34 6.23
N GLU A 109 -16.38 5.27 7.02
CA GLU A 109 -16.26 3.91 6.50
C GLU A 109 -17.48 3.52 5.64
N GLY A 110 -17.22 3.03 4.43
CA GLY A 110 -18.25 2.63 3.47
C GLY A 110 -18.97 3.77 2.77
N LEU A 111 -18.64 5.03 3.06
CA LEU A 111 -19.25 6.18 2.40
C LEU A 111 -18.50 6.57 1.13
N LEU A 112 -19.22 7.21 0.21
CA LEU A 112 -18.68 7.96 -0.92
C LEU A 112 -18.27 9.36 -0.47
N THR A 113 -17.36 10.00 -1.21
CA THR A 113 -16.96 11.40 -0.95
C THR A 113 -18.16 12.35 -0.85
N SER A 114 -19.15 12.23 -1.75
CA SER A 114 -20.36 13.06 -1.71
C SER A 114 -21.17 12.88 -0.42
N GLN A 115 -21.29 11.64 0.05
CA GLN A 115 -21.99 11.32 1.30
C GLN A 115 -21.24 11.83 2.53
N ILE A 116 -19.90 11.76 2.51
CA ILE A 116 -19.07 12.34 3.57
C ILE A 116 -19.27 13.86 3.64
N LEU A 117 -19.25 14.54 2.50
CA LEU A 117 -19.48 15.98 2.43
C LEU A 117 -20.87 16.35 2.96
N ASP A 118 -21.91 15.59 2.60
CA ASP A 118 -23.27 15.84 3.08
C ASP A 118 -23.42 15.55 4.58
N LEU A 119 -22.83 14.46 5.08
CA LEU A 119 -22.79 14.16 6.51
C LEU A 119 -22.09 15.27 7.31
N ARG A 120 -20.96 15.76 6.82
CA ARG A 120 -20.22 16.86 7.45
C ARG A 120 -21.05 18.14 7.47
N LYS A 121 -21.72 18.50 6.36
CA LYS A 121 -22.64 19.66 6.31
C LYS A 121 -23.77 19.53 7.33
N GLN A 122 -24.37 18.34 7.47
CA GLN A 122 -25.42 18.09 8.47
C GLN A 122 -24.92 18.26 9.91
N ARG A 123 -23.63 18.00 10.15
CA ARG A 123 -22.95 18.21 11.44
C ARG A 123 -22.48 19.67 11.65
N GLY A 124 -22.76 20.57 10.72
CA GLY A 124 -22.45 22.00 10.84
C GLY A 124 -21.06 22.41 10.35
N HIS A 125 -20.33 21.51 9.69
CA HIS A 125 -19.05 21.84 9.06
C HIS A 125 -19.28 22.76 7.84
N THR A 126 -18.43 23.78 7.69
CA THR A 126 -18.48 24.77 6.59
C THR A 126 -17.17 24.85 5.80
N ASP A 127 -16.20 24.05 6.18
CA ASP A 127 -14.90 23.88 5.54
C ASP A 127 -14.99 23.04 4.26
N ASP A 128 -14.06 23.31 3.33
CA ASP A 128 -13.82 22.48 2.15
C ASP A 128 -12.96 21.27 2.56
N TRP A 129 -13.64 20.26 3.09
CA TRP A 129 -12.99 19.10 3.67
C TRP A 129 -12.11 18.37 2.66
N ASN A 130 -10.88 18.09 3.09
CA ASN A 130 -10.01 17.12 2.46
C ASN A 130 -9.40 16.23 3.54
N ILE A 131 -9.29 14.94 3.26
CA ILE A 131 -8.78 13.95 4.22
C ILE A 131 -7.37 14.29 4.70
N TRP A 132 -6.52 14.86 3.83
CA TRP A 132 -5.12 15.16 4.13
C TRP A 132 -4.98 16.17 5.28
N GLY A 133 -5.71 17.27 5.24
CA GLY A 133 -5.62 18.31 6.27
C GLY A 133 -6.49 18.03 7.50
N TYR A 134 -7.67 17.43 7.30
CA TYR A 134 -8.70 17.32 8.34
C TYR A 134 -8.86 15.92 8.94
N GLY A 135 -8.30 14.89 8.30
CA GLY A 135 -8.52 13.50 8.70
C GLY A 135 -9.98 13.08 8.59
N CYS A 136 -10.39 12.17 9.47
CA CYS A 136 -11.75 11.63 9.52
C CYS A 136 -12.35 11.71 10.92
N GLU A 137 -13.63 12.07 11.02
CA GLU A 137 -14.35 12.06 12.30
C GLU A 137 -14.45 10.63 12.84
N GLY A 138 -14.10 10.43 14.12
CA GLY A 138 -14.04 9.09 14.72
C GLY A 138 -12.93 8.19 14.17
N GLY A 139 -12.01 8.74 13.36
CA GLY A 139 -10.92 8.04 12.71
C GLY A 139 -9.55 8.66 13.01
N GLU A 140 -8.60 8.46 12.09
CA GLU A 140 -7.24 9.00 12.21
C GLU A 140 -7.15 10.44 11.67
N ASP A 141 -6.32 11.25 12.32
CA ASP A 141 -5.76 12.48 11.76
C ASP A 141 -4.45 12.21 10.98
N TYR A 142 -3.97 13.22 10.26
CA TYR A 142 -2.75 13.09 9.46
C TYR A 142 -1.48 12.88 10.30
N LYS A 143 -1.46 13.29 11.58
CA LYS A 143 -0.30 13.13 12.46
C LYS A 143 -0.17 11.67 12.89
N GLN A 144 -1.29 11.04 13.25
CA GLN A 144 -1.35 9.62 13.57
C GLN A 144 -0.93 8.77 12.36
N VAL A 145 -1.42 9.09 11.16
CA VAL A 145 -1.00 8.41 9.93
C VAL A 145 0.49 8.63 9.65
N THR A 146 1.00 9.85 9.84
CA THR A 146 2.43 10.16 9.66
C THR A 146 3.29 9.28 10.57
N GLU A 147 2.97 9.23 11.85
CA GLU A 147 3.77 8.49 12.85
C GLU A 147 3.88 7.00 12.50
N ARG A 148 2.77 6.35 12.15
CA ARG A 148 2.79 4.92 11.82
C ARG A 148 3.47 4.63 10.49
N VAL A 149 3.26 5.48 9.48
CA VAL A 149 3.93 5.33 8.19
C VAL A 149 5.44 5.47 8.35
N ASP A 150 5.90 6.43 9.15
CA ASP A 150 7.31 6.64 9.41
C ASP A 150 7.94 5.40 10.09
N LYS A 151 7.24 4.74 11.03
CA LYS A 151 7.69 3.46 11.62
C LYS A 151 7.84 2.35 10.58
N ALA A 152 6.89 2.22 9.64
CA ALA A 152 6.99 1.25 8.56
C ALA A 152 8.16 1.56 7.61
N ILE A 153 8.42 2.85 7.35
CA ILE A 153 9.56 3.30 6.53
C ILE A 153 10.88 2.98 7.22
N GLU A 154 11.02 3.26 8.52
CA GLU A 154 12.20 2.95 9.32
C GLU A 154 12.55 1.46 9.22
N ARG A 155 11.55 0.59 9.38
CA ARG A 155 11.72 -0.86 9.25
C ARG A 155 12.31 -1.25 7.89
N ILE A 156 11.82 -0.69 6.78
CA ILE A 156 12.36 -0.98 5.45
C ILE A 156 13.78 -0.41 5.28
N ARG A 157 14.03 0.79 5.82
CA ARG A 157 15.36 1.42 5.78
C ARG A 157 16.41 0.58 6.52
N GLU A 158 16.06 -0.07 7.63
CA GLU A 158 16.95 -1.02 8.32
C GLU A 158 17.35 -2.19 7.42
N VAL A 159 16.37 -2.81 6.74
CA VAL A 159 16.61 -3.93 5.81
C VAL A 159 17.52 -3.48 4.66
N HIS A 160 17.24 -2.31 4.08
CA HIS A 160 18.05 -1.73 3.02
C HIS A 160 19.47 -1.39 3.47
N ALA A 161 19.65 -0.86 4.68
CA ALA A 161 20.96 -0.53 5.24
C ALA A 161 21.83 -1.79 5.40
N GLN A 162 21.24 -2.89 5.89
CA GLN A 162 21.96 -4.17 5.98
C GLN A 162 22.33 -4.72 4.61
N ALA A 163 21.41 -4.67 3.64
CA ALA A 163 21.69 -5.11 2.27
C ALA A 163 22.80 -4.28 1.61
N PHE A 164 22.79 -2.96 1.83
CA PHE A 164 23.82 -2.06 1.32
C PHE A 164 25.19 -2.37 1.93
N LYS A 165 25.27 -2.57 3.25
CA LYS A 165 26.50 -2.96 3.96
C LYS A 165 27.07 -4.29 3.43
N ASN A 166 26.20 -5.24 3.14
CA ASN A 166 26.59 -6.57 2.66
C ASN A 166 26.79 -6.65 1.14
N ASN A 167 26.60 -5.54 0.41
CA ASN A 167 26.66 -5.47 -1.05
C ASN A 167 25.74 -6.50 -1.74
N VAL A 168 24.48 -6.59 -1.27
CA VAL A 168 23.45 -7.50 -1.81
C VAL A 168 22.29 -6.69 -2.39
N ALA A 169 21.75 -7.12 -3.53
CA ALA A 169 20.55 -6.53 -4.11
C ALA A 169 19.34 -6.72 -3.17
N CYS A 170 18.54 -5.67 -2.99
CA CYS A 170 17.41 -5.71 -2.08
C CYS A 170 16.20 -4.97 -2.64
N ASP A 171 15.21 -5.74 -3.06
CA ASP A 171 13.88 -5.25 -3.34
C ASP A 171 12.98 -5.58 -2.13
N VAL A 172 12.14 -4.63 -1.76
CA VAL A 172 11.06 -4.82 -0.78
C VAL A 172 9.73 -4.49 -1.45
N ILE A 173 8.77 -5.41 -1.41
CA ILE A 173 7.41 -5.14 -1.89
C ILE A 173 6.54 -4.76 -0.70
N VAL A 174 5.72 -3.73 -0.87
CA VAL A 174 4.75 -3.25 0.12
C VAL A 174 3.36 -3.35 -0.50
N VAL A 175 2.52 -4.25 0.01
CA VAL A 175 1.14 -4.44 -0.45
C VAL A 175 0.16 -3.82 0.54
N ALA A 176 -0.53 -2.75 0.12
CA ALA A 176 -1.42 -1.99 0.99
C ALA A 176 -2.56 -1.30 0.21
N HIS A 177 -2.93 -0.09 0.61
CA HIS A 177 -4.18 0.58 0.20
C HIS A 177 -3.94 1.94 -0.45
N GLY A 178 -5.02 2.57 -0.91
CA GLY A 178 -4.95 3.77 -1.75
C GLY A 178 -4.43 5.01 -1.02
N HIS A 179 -4.99 5.37 0.14
CA HIS A 179 -4.49 6.53 0.88
C HIS A 179 -3.12 6.23 1.49
N ILE A 180 -2.96 5.08 2.14
CA ILE A 180 -1.73 4.78 2.87
C ILE A 180 -0.50 4.68 1.96
N LEU A 181 -0.60 4.14 0.74
CA LEU A 181 0.54 4.08 -0.17
C LEU A 181 0.93 5.47 -0.70
N ARG A 182 -0.01 6.40 -0.83
CA ARG A 182 0.29 7.81 -1.16
C ARG A 182 0.98 8.51 0.01
N CYS A 183 0.49 8.31 1.23
CA CYS A 183 1.16 8.80 2.44
C CYS A 183 2.58 8.23 2.53
N PHE A 184 2.73 6.92 2.32
CA PHE A 184 4.02 6.24 2.33
C PHE A 184 4.96 6.84 1.30
N ALA A 185 4.53 7.01 0.04
CA ALA A 185 5.35 7.60 -1.00
C ALA A 185 5.80 9.03 -0.65
N ALA A 186 4.92 9.84 -0.07
CA ALA A 186 5.23 11.19 0.38
C ALA A 186 6.26 11.22 1.51
N ARG A 187 6.02 10.42 2.55
CA ARG A 187 6.92 10.30 3.70
C ARG A 187 8.27 9.70 3.30
N TRP A 188 8.31 8.79 2.34
CA TRP A 188 9.55 8.19 1.82
C TRP A 188 10.53 9.24 1.26
N VAL A 189 9.99 10.32 0.70
CA VAL A 189 10.75 11.46 0.15
C VAL A 189 10.66 12.71 1.04
N ASP A 190 10.41 12.51 2.33
CA ASP A 190 10.39 13.53 3.39
C ASP A 190 9.37 14.68 3.15
N ARG A 191 8.29 14.41 2.40
CA ARG A 191 7.17 15.36 2.23
C ARG A 191 6.11 15.19 3.31
N PRO A 192 5.43 16.27 3.71
CA PRO A 192 4.32 16.16 4.64
C PRO A 192 3.08 15.57 3.94
N ILE A 193 2.16 15.01 4.72
CA ILE A 193 0.91 14.38 4.22
C ILE A 193 -0.34 15.18 4.58
N ASN A 194 -0.19 16.37 5.18
CA ASN A 194 -1.30 17.28 5.48
C ASN A 194 -1.83 18.02 4.24
N ILE A 195 -1.25 17.73 3.07
CA ILE A 195 -1.64 18.21 1.75
C ILE A 195 -1.62 16.98 0.83
N ASN A 196 -2.50 16.93 -0.17
CA ASN A 196 -2.49 15.85 -1.15
C ASN A 196 -1.08 15.74 -1.78
N PRO A 197 -0.40 14.61 -1.63
CA PRO A 197 1.00 14.52 -2.03
C PRO A 197 1.19 14.58 -3.56
N ASN A 198 0.15 14.35 -4.38
CA ASN A 198 0.23 14.37 -5.86
C ASN A 198 1.40 13.54 -6.44
N LEU A 199 1.86 12.51 -5.72
CA LEU A 199 3.06 11.73 -6.05
C LEU A 199 2.75 10.43 -6.82
N CYS A 200 1.51 9.95 -6.77
CA CYS A 200 1.05 8.82 -7.56
C CYS A 200 -0.25 9.21 -8.23
N TRP A 201 -0.27 9.23 -9.57
CA TRP A 201 -1.48 9.18 -10.38
C TRP A 201 -2.11 7.79 -10.21
N MET A 202 -2.66 7.50 -9.04
CA MET A 202 -3.63 6.43 -8.90
C MET A 202 -4.95 7.04 -9.33
N LEU A 203 -5.47 6.57 -10.47
CA LEU A 203 -6.70 7.03 -11.11
C LEU A 203 -7.75 7.39 -10.03
N GLU A 204 -7.94 8.69 -9.82
CA GLU A 204 -9.12 9.24 -9.16
C GLU A 204 -10.08 9.53 -10.30
N GLU A 205 -11.08 8.67 -10.46
CA GLU A 205 -12.33 8.98 -11.16
C GLU A 205 -13.44 9.11 -10.11
#